data_AF-A0A8S7XYP1-F1
#
_entry.id   AF-A0A8S7XYP1-F1
#
_cell.length_a   1.000
_cell.length_b   1.000
_cell.length_c   1.000
_cell.angle_alpha   90.00
_cell.angle_beta   90.00
_cell.angle_gamma   90.00
#
_symmetry.space_group_name_H-M   'P 1'
#
loop_
_entity.id
_entity.type
_entity.pdbx_description
1 polymer ?
#
loop_
_entity_poly.entity_id
_entity_poly.type
_entity_poly.pdbx_seq_one_letter_code
_entity_poly.pdbx_strand_id
1 'polypeptide(L)' 'TGAHYGGVLYVDSLSTENGPVPTYIDLLKVTTSTLVQGIKAGKREK' A
#
# COMPACT_ATOMS: atom_id res chain seq x y z
N THR A 1 6.96 6.13 -18.70
CA THR A 1 6.17 7.17 -18.02
C THR A 1 6.97 7.96 -17.00
N GLY A 2 8.13 7.49 -16.49
CA GLY A 2 8.97 8.26 -15.54
C GLY A 2 8.35 8.46 -14.15
N ALA A 3 7.20 7.82 -13.90
CA ALA A 3 6.52 7.87 -12.62
C ALA A 3 7.08 6.81 -11.67
N HIS A 4 7.12 7.15 -10.37
CA HIS A 4 7.50 6.24 -9.31
C HIS A 4 6.41 5.17 -9.09
N TYR A 5 6.81 3.90 -9.02
CA TYR A 5 5.91 2.80 -8.65
C TYR A 5 5.78 2.72 -7.13
N GLY A 6 4.61 3.07 -6.61
CA GLY A 6 4.35 3.17 -5.17
C GLY A 6 4.06 1.87 -4.43
N GLY A 7 4.14 0.71 -5.09
CA GLY A 7 3.84 -0.60 -4.49
C GLY A 7 2.40 -1.10 -4.72
N VAL A 8 2.03 -2.15 -3.99
CA VAL A 8 0.74 -2.85 -4.11
C VAL A 8 -0.24 -2.37 -3.03
N LEU A 9 -1.49 -2.13 -3.43
CA LEU A 9 -2.59 -1.82 -2.53
C LEU A 9 -3.51 -3.03 -2.37
N TYR A 10 -4.09 -3.18 -1.18
CA TYR A 10 -5.12 -4.18 -0.90
C TYR A 10 -6.48 -3.50 -0.85
N VAL A 11 -7.43 -3.97 -1.65
CA VAL A 11 -8.71 -3.25 -1.88
C VAL A 11 -9.90 -4.20 -1.91
N ASP A 12 -9.87 -5.19 -2.80
CA ASP A 12 -11.09 -5.98 -3.10
C ASP A 12 -11.26 -7.22 -2.21
N SER A 13 -10.21 -7.60 -1.47
CA SER A 13 -10.26 -8.78 -0.60
C SER A 13 -9.30 -8.67 0.58
N LEU A 14 -9.73 -9.23 1.72
CA LEU A 14 -8.82 -9.57 2.81
C LEU A 14 -7.90 -10.71 2.39
N SER A 15 -6.72 -10.75 2.99
CA SER A 15 -5.83 -11.88 2.84
C SER A 15 -6.30 -13.05 3.70
N THR A 16 -5.67 -14.21 3.52
CA THR A 16 -5.71 -15.29 4.51
C THR A 16 -5.24 -14.79 5.89
N GLU A 17 -5.53 -15.54 6.95
CA GLU A 17 -5.14 -15.20 8.33
C GLU A 17 -3.63 -14.95 8.50
N ASN A 18 -2.79 -15.68 7.76
CA ASN A 18 -1.33 -15.50 7.76
C ASN A 18 -0.83 -14.48 6.72
N GLY A 19 -1.74 -13.77 6.06
CA GLY A 19 -1.43 -12.80 5.03
C GLY A 19 -1.28 -11.38 5.58
N PRO A 20 -0.97 -10.41 4.70
CA PRO A 20 -0.60 -9.05 5.09
C PRO A 20 -1.76 -8.18 5.57
N VAL A 21 -3.00 -8.55 5.26
CA VAL A 21 -4.22 -7.79 5.58
C VAL A 21 -5.36 -8.72 6.04
N PRO A 22 -5.19 -9.45 7.17
CA PRO A 22 -6.15 -10.46 7.59
C PRO A 22 -7.44 -9.86 8.15
N THR A 23 -7.43 -8.57 8.52
CA THR A 23 -8.61 -7.85 9.01
C THR A 23 -8.86 -6.60 8.18
N TYR A 24 -10.09 -6.09 8.23
CA TYR A 24 -10.44 -4.84 7.55
C TYR A 24 -9.62 -3.63 8.05
N ILE A 25 -9.32 -3.59 9.35
CA ILE A 25 -8.48 -2.53 9.91
C ILE A 25 -7.04 -2.63 9.37
N ASP A 26 -6.52 -3.84 9.18
CA ASP A 26 -5.19 -4.03 8.59
C ASP A 26 -5.18 -3.65 7.10
N LEU A 27 -6.25 -3.96 6.35
CA LEU A 27 -6.41 -3.51 4.97
C LEU A 27 -6.32 -1.97 4.87
N LEU A 28 -7.08 -1.25 5.70
CA LEU A 28 -7.03 0.21 5.72
C LEU A 28 -5.64 0.73 6.10
N LYS A 29 -5.01 0.16 7.14
CA LYS A 29 -3.68 0.57 7.62
C LYS A 29 -2.59 0.35 6.57
N VAL A 30 -2.52 -0.84 5.98
CA VAL A 30 -1.48 -1.20 5.01
C VAL A 30 -1.66 -0.37 3.75
N THR A 31 -2.87 -0.29 3.19
CA THR A 31 -3.14 0.49 1.98
C THR A 31 -2.82 1.97 2.15
N THR A 32 -3.27 2.59 3.25
CA THR A 32 -2.96 4.01 3.50
C THR A 32 -1.47 4.25 3.75
N SER A 33 -0.79 3.35 4.45
CA SER A 33 0.66 3.44 4.68
C SER A 33 1.45 3.31 3.38
N THR A 34 1.11 2.35 2.53
CA THR A 34 1.75 2.16 1.21
C THR A 34 1.56 3.40 0.33
N LEU A 35 0.35 3.95 0.28
CA LEU A 35 0.06 5.19 -0.46
C LEU A 35 0.96 6.35 0.00
N VAL A 36 1.00 6.61 1.31
CA VAL A 36 1.82 7.68 1.89
C VAL A 36 3.31 7.47 1.59
N GLN A 37 3.78 6.24 1.70
CA GLN A 37 5.18 5.89 1.40
C GLN A 37 5.51 6.10 -0.07
N GLY A 38 4.66 5.64 -0.99
CA GLY A 38 4.85 5.82 -2.42
C GLY A 38 4.88 7.29 -2.83
N ILE A 39 4.01 8.13 -2.26
CA ILE A 39 4.04 9.58 -2.48
C ILE A 39 5.35 10.19 -1.97
N LYS A 40 5.78 9.84 -0.76
CA LYS A 40 7.03 10.35 -0.17
C LYS A 40 8.25 9.92 -0.97
N ALA A 41 8.29 8.68 -1.45
CA ALA A 41 9.38 8.14 -2.24
C ALA A 41 9.47 8.81 -3.62
N GLY A 42 8.36 8.88 -4.36
CA GLY A 42 8.32 9.58 -5.64
C GLY A 42 8.65 11.08 -5.55
N LYS A 43 8.41 11.73 -4.40
CA LYS A 43 8.86 13.11 -4.14
C LYS A 43 10.37 13.25 -3.93
N ARG A 44 11.06 12.23 -3.41
CA ARG A 44 12.52 12.25 -3.18
C ARG A 44 13.32 11.91 -4.43
N GLU A 45 12.72 11.19 -5.37
CA GLU A 45 13.36 10.79 -6.63
C GLU A 45 13.33 11.88 -7.70
N LYS A 46 12.60 12.98 -7.45
CA LYS A 46 12.61 14.20 -8.27
C LYS A 46 13.56 15.23 -7.68
#